data_AF-A0A2H9P917-F1
#
_entry.id   AF-A0A2H9P917-F1
#
_cell.length_a   1.000
_cell.length_b   1.000
_cell.length_c   1.000
_cell.angle_alpha   90.00
_cell.angle_beta   90.00
_cell.angle_gamma   90.00
#
_symmetry.space_group_name_H-M   'P 1'
#
loop_
_entity.id
_entity.type
_entity.pdbx_description
1 polymer ?
#
loop_
_entity_poly.entity_id
_entity_poly.type
_entity_poly.pdbx_seq_one_letter_code
_entity_poly.pdbx_strand_id
1 'polypeptide(L)'
;IKGDRGLANAYNQGIRKSKGEIIITLHQDCMPLEKNSITKLINPFRDEKVVLVYSWVMEKDEKRKYYPFAPDGKFTAFRKSALEEVGLFNEIVFFTGGEDVDMWLKLKKIGKIVRVKTGILHIHPNYKGNKTIEKRRQNGSINGALTKIWGIRNPKWFKSILLCFIFPFSYGKEYIKAYISGKQTYRRKE
;
A
#
# COMPACT_ATOMS: atom_id res chain seq x y z
N ILE A 1 -17.76 8.33 -6.43
CA ILE A 1 -16.34 8.79 -6.42
C ILE A 1 -15.88 8.69 -7.86
N LYS A 2 -15.59 9.81 -8.54
CA LYS A 2 -14.98 9.73 -9.89
C LYS A 2 -13.58 9.15 -9.70
N GLY A 3 -13.36 7.92 -10.19
CA GLY A 3 -12.18 7.08 -9.91
C GLY A 3 -11.06 7.20 -10.94
N ASP A 4 -10.90 8.37 -11.56
CA ASP A 4 -9.96 8.58 -12.67
C ASP A 4 -8.48 8.67 -12.23
N ARG A 5 -8.22 9.06 -10.98
CA ARG A 5 -6.86 9.30 -10.44
C ARG A 5 -6.25 8.15 -9.63
N GLY A 6 -6.88 6.97 -9.60
CA GLY A 6 -6.34 5.77 -8.95
C GLY A 6 -6.68 5.63 -7.45
N LEU A 7 -6.12 4.58 -6.83
CA LEU A 7 -6.53 4.10 -5.50
C LEU A 7 -6.28 5.13 -4.38
N ALA A 8 -5.12 5.77 -4.37
CA ALA A 8 -4.76 6.79 -3.38
C ALA A 8 -5.75 7.97 -3.36
N ASN A 9 -6.19 8.43 -4.53
CA ASN A 9 -7.19 9.49 -4.64
C ASN A 9 -8.56 9.04 -4.10
N ALA A 10 -8.97 7.80 -4.40
CA ALA A 10 -10.21 7.24 -3.88
C ALA A 10 -10.21 7.16 -2.34
N TYR A 11 -9.09 6.71 -1.74
CA TYR A 11 -8.92 6.73 -0.29
C TYR A 11 -9.03 8.15 0.27
N ASN A 12 -8.30 9.11 -0.29
CA ASN A 12 -8.32 10.47 0.20
C ASN A 12 -9.71 11.11 0.11
N GLN A 13 -10.48 10.84 -0.96
CA GLN A 13 -11.88 11.28 -1.04
C GLN A 13 -12.74 10.66 0.08
N GLY A 14 -12.54 9.37 0.37
CA GLY A 14 -13.24 8.69 1.47
C GLY A 14 -12.87 9.26 2.84
N ILE A 15 -11.57 9.45 3.11
CA ILE A 15 -11.05 9.98 4.38
C ILE A 15 -11.56 11.40 4.64
N ARG A 16 -11.56 12.28 3.63
CA ARG A 16 -12.02 13.67 3.79
C ARG A 16 -13.52 13.75 4.10
N LYS A 17 -14.32 12.81 3.57
CA LYS A 17 -15.77 12.76 3.79
C LYS A 17 -16.17 12.02 5.06
N SER A 18 -15.29 11.20 5.62
CA SER A 18 -15.58 10.43 6.82
C SER A 18 -15.68 11.34 8.05
N LYS A 19 -16.48 10.94 9.03
CA LYS A 19 -16.59 11.63 10.33
C LYS A 19 -15.96 10.83 11.48
N GLY A 20 -15.58 9.58 11.24
CA GLY A 20 -14.99 8.71 12.26
C GLY A 20 -13.54 9.05 12.56
N GLU A 21 -13.12 8.82 13.80
CA GLU A 21 -11.74 8.99 14.27
C GLU A 21 -10.80 7.91 13.73
N ILE A 22 -11.34 6.72 13.45
CA ILE A 22 -10.62 5.59 12.88
C ILE A 22 -11.11 5.34 11.46
N ILE A 23 -10.17 5.27 10.52
CA ILE A 23 -10.43 4.93 9.12
C ILE A 23 -10.02 3.49 8.89
N ILE A 24 -10.91 2.68 8.33
CA ILE A 24 -10.61 1.32 7.90
C ILE A 24 -10.65 1.27 6.37
N THR A 25 -9.57 0.82 5.77
CA THR A 25 -9.55 0.44 4.34
C THR A 25 -9.82 -1.05 4.21
N LEU A 26 -10.71 -1.39 3.29
CA LEU A 26 -11.05 -2.77 2.94
C LEU A 26 -11.17 -2.87 1.42
N HIS A 27 -10.44 -3.79 0.80
CA HIS A 27 -10.53 -4.00 -0.64
C HIS A 27 -11.76 -4.84 -0.99
N GLN A 28 -12.29 -4.64 -2.21
CA GLN A 28 -13.51 -5.31 -2.69
C GLN A 28 -13.38 -6.84 -2.78
N ASP A 29 -12.15 -7.34 -2.92
CA ASP A 29 -11.80 -8.76 -3.02
C ASP A 29 -11.30 -9.34 -1.70
N CYS A 30 -11.58 -8.67 -0.59
CA CYS A 30 -11.18 -9.07 0.75
C CYS A 30 -12.37 -9.31 1.66
N MET A 31 -12.35 -10.43 2.38
CA MET A 31 -13.39 -10.81 3.34
C MET A 31 -12.78 -11.05 4.73
N PRO A 32 -13.18 -10.32 5.78
CA PRO A 32 -12.79 -10.62 7.15
C PRO A 32 -13.18 -12.05 7.55
N LEU A 33 -12.25 -12.77 8.17
CA LEU A 33 -12.44 -14.19 8.50
C LEU A 33 -13.17 -14.42 9.82
N GLU A 34 -13.18 -13.44 10.71
CA GLU A 34 -13.74 -13.56 12.06
C GLU A 34 -14.85 -12.53 12.27
N LYS A 35 -15.92 -12.89 12.99
CA LYS A 35 -17.04 -11.96 13.27
C LYS A 35 -16.59 -10.71 14.05
N ASN A 36 -15.58 -10.84 14.92
CA ASN A 36 -15.03 -9.75 15.71
C ASN A 36 -13.76 -9.10 15.11
N SER A 37 -13.51 -9.30 13.80
CA SER A 37 -12.30 -8.78 13.13
C SER A 37 -12.15 -7.26 13.28
N ILE A 38 -13.26 -6.51 13.13
CA ILE A 38 -13.25 -5.05 13.27
C ILE A 38 -12.89 -4.64 14.69
N THR A 39 -13.50 -5.27 15.71
CA THR A 39 -13.18 -5.01 17.12
C THR A 39 -11.70 -5.23 17.41
N LYS A 40 -11.13 -6.34 16.92
CA LYS A 40 -9.69 -6.62 17.06
C LYS A 40 -8.82 -5.59 16.35
N LEU A 41 -9.27 -5.07 15.20
CA LEU A 41 -8.54 -4.07 14.41
C LEU A 41 -8.55 -2.68 15.08
N ILE A 42 -9.65 -2.29 15.73
CA ILE A 42 -9.77 -0.96 16.36
C ILE A 42 -9.29 -0.92 17.82
N ASN A 43 -9.33 -2.04 18.54
CA ASN A 43 -8.97 -2.08 19.96
C ASN A 43 -7.58 -1.51 20.29
N PRO A 44 -6.53 -1.69 19.46
CA PRO A 44 -5.22 -1.10 19.74
C PRO A 44 -5.19 0.44 19.76
N PHE A 45 -6.16 1.13 19.16
CA PHE A 45 -6.23 2.60 19.17
C PHE A 45 -6.60 3.21 20.53
N ARG A 46 -6.89 2.37 21.55
CA ARG A 46 -6.94 2.80 22.95
C ARG A 46 -5.60 3.40 23.41
N ASP A 47 -4.49 2.98 22.81
CA ASP A 47 -3.19 3.63 22.92
C ASP A 47 -3.14 4.80 21.92
N GLU A 48 -3.12 6.04 22.41
CA GLU A 48 -3.09 7.25 21.57
C GLU A 48 -1.90 7.29 20.62
N LYS A 49 -0.79 6.63 20.98
CA LYS A 49 0.41 6.55 20.14
C LYS A 49 0.22 5.61 18.95
N VAL A 50 -0.81 4.77 18.94
CA VAL A 50 -1.10 3.88 17.80
C VAL A 50 -1.72 4.69 16.67
N VAL A 51 -1.04 4.68 15.52
CA VAL A 51 -1.44 5.42 14.31
C VAL A 51 -1.91 4.50 13.18
N LEU A 52 -1.48 3.24 13.20
CA LEU A 52 -1.84 2.25 12.19
C LEU A 52 -1.95 0.85 12.81
N VAL A 53 -2.98 0.11 12.41
CA VAL A 53 -3.19 -1.29 12.78
C VAL A 53 -3.50 -2.11 11.52
N TYR A 54 -2.91 -3.30 11.38
CA TYR A 54 -3.16 -4.13 10.20
C TYR A 54 -3.17 -5.63 10.50
N SER A 55 -3.91 -6.36 9.68
CA SER A 55 -4.17 -7.79 9.81
C SER A 55 -3.17 -8.65 9.04
N TRP A 56 -3.23 -9.96 9.24
CA TRP A 56 -2.65 -10.91 8.27
C TRP A 56 -3.61 -11.13 7.09
N VAL A 57 -3.07 -11.65 5.99
CA VAL A 57 -3.79 -11.96 4.75
C VAL A 57 -3.68 -13.46 4.46
N MET A 58 -4.79 -14.08 4.07
CA MET A 58 -4.86 -15.41 3.48
C MET A 58 -5.15 -15.27 1.98
N GLU A 59 -4.19 -15.61 1.14
CA GLU A 59 -4.39 -15.70 -0.30
C GLU A 59 -5.10 -17.02 -0.59
N LYS A 60 -6.34 -16.95 -1.09
CA LYS A 60 -7.16 -18.14 -1.32
C LYS A 60 -6.49 -19.10 -2.32
N ASP A 61 -5.99 -18.55 -3.43
CA ASP A 61 -5.47 -19.34 -4.55
C ASP A 61 -4.08 -19.93 -4.25
N GLU A 62 -3.23 -19.20 -3.53
CA GLU A 62 -1.90 -19.66 -3.12
C GLU A 62 -1.92 -20.48 -1.82
N LYS A 63 -3.07 -20.56 -1.14
CA LYS A 63 -3.21 -21.14 0.22
C LYS A 63 -2.15 -20.62 1.19
N ARG A 64 -1.83 -19.33 1.09
CA ARG A 64 -0.70 -18.72 1.79
C ARG A 64 -1.19 -17.69 2.80
N LYS A 65 -0.79 -17.88 4.06
CA LYS A 65 -0.96 -16.90 5.13
C LYS A 65 0.30 -16.08 5.33
N TYR A 66 0.19 -14.75 5.37
CA TYR A 66 1.31 -13.88 5.70
C TYR A 66 0.86 -12.56 6.33
N TYR A 67 1.78 -11.90 7.04
CA TYR A 67 1.63 -10.47 7.34
C TYR A 67 2.29 -9.67 6.21
N PRO A 68 1.60 -8.69 5.63
CA PRO A 68 2.20 -7.87 4.61
C PRO A 68 3.36 -7.08 5.23
N PHE A 69 4.45 -6.97 4.46
CA PHE A 69 5.66 -6.31 4.94
C PHE A 69 5.40 -4.83 5.26
N ALA A 70 4.71 -4.13 4.36
CA ALA A 70 4.07 -2.85 4.59
C ALA A 70 2.54 -3.06 4.46
N PRO A 71 1.69 -2.40 5.26
CA PRO A 71 0.23 -2.54 5.19
C PRO A 71 -0.29 -2.15 3.81
N ASP A 72 -0.92 -3.09 3.09
CA ASP A 72 -1.27 -2.98 1.67
C ASP A 72 -2.72 -2.49 1.43
N GLY A 73 -3.34 -1.87 2.44
CA GLY A 73 -4.68 -1.30 2.35
C GLY A 73 -5.83 -2.32 2.39
N LYS A 74 -5.55 -3.62 2.31
CA LYS A 74 -6.59 -4.67 2.20
C LYS A 74 -7.46 -4.81 3.43
N PHE A 75 -6.90 -4.72 4.63
CA PHE A 75 -7.63 -4.62 5.90
C PHE A 75 -6.77 -3.92 6.95
N THR A 76 -6.68 -2.61 6.77
CA THR A 76 -5.81 -1.73 7.56
C THR A 76 -6.66 -0.63 8.19
N ALA A 77 -6.43 -0.37 9.46
CA ALA A 77 -7.02 0.74 10.18
C ALA A 77 -5.97 1.81 10.48
N PHE A 78 -6.41 3.07 10.46
CA PHE A 78 -5.59 4.24 10.66
C PHE A 78 -6.28 5.19 11.65
N ARG A 79 -5.49 5.87 12.48
CA ARG A 79 -5.98 7.04 13.20
C ARG A 79 -6.12 8.18 12.18
N LYS A 80 -7.31 8.77 12.08
CA LYS A 80 -7.60 9.81 11.09
C LYS A 80 -6.69 11.03 11.25
N SER A 81 -6.52 11.50 12.48
CA SER A 81 -5.63 12.65 12.77
C SER A 81 -4.19 12.39 12.31
N ALA A 82 -3.69 11.17 12.46
CA ALA A 82 -2.35 10.81 11.98
C ALA A 82 -2.26 10.78 10.45
N LEU A 83 -3.33 10.36 9.74
CA LEU A 83 -3.38 10.46 8.28
C LEU A 83 -3.36 11.92 7.81
N GLU A 84 -4.10 12.79 8.49
CA GLU A 84 -4.17 14.23 8.19
C GLU A 84 -2.82 14.91 8.45
N GLU A 85 -2.18 14.59 9.59
CA GLU A 85 -0.85 15.09 9.96
C GLU A 85 0.22 14.79 8.90
N VAL A 86 0.20 13.58 8.32
CA VAL A 86 1.19 13.19 7.29
C VAL A 86 0.80 13.59 5.86
N GLY A 87 -0.28 14.36 5.70
CA GLY A 87 -0.72 14.89 4.41
C GLY A 87 -1.45 13.90 3.52
N LEU A 88 -2.10 12.87 4.11
CA LEU A 88 -2.85 11.83 3.42
C LEU A 88 -2.01 11.01 2.40
N PHE A 89 -2.66 10.18 1.59
CA PHE A 89 -1.97 9.36 0.57
C PHE A 89 -1.48 10.26 -0.56
N ASN A 90 -0.26 10.00 -1.07
CA ASN A 90 0.30 10.80 -2.16
C ASN A 90 -0.28 10.42 -3.52
N GLU A 91 -1.48 10.92 -3.80
CA GLU A 91 -2.25 10.69 -5.03
C GLU A 91 -1.66 11.33 -6.30
N ILE A 92 -0.71 12.26 -6.14
CA ILE A 92 -0.01 12.89 -7.26
C ILE A 92 1.13 11.99 -7.77
N VAL A 93 1.83 11.33 -6.85
CA VAL A 93 2.97 10.48 -7.18
C VAL A 93 2.52 9.04 -7.49
N PHE A 94 1.60 8.48 -6.71
CA PHE A 94 1.21 7.08 -6.78
C PHE A 94 -0.25 6.96 -7.23
N PHE A 95 -0.46 6.29 -8.36
CA PHE A 95 -1.81 6.08 -8.91
C PHE A 95 -2.16 4.60 -9.11
N THR A 96 -1.18 3.69 -9.17
CA THR A 96 -1.45 2.24 -9.29
C THR A 96 -0.69 1.37 -8.29
N GLY A 97 -0.05 1.96 -7.28
CA GLY A 97 0.69 1.25 -6.24
C GLY A 97 1.84 2.08 -5.66
N GLY A 98 2.31 1.69 -4.47
CA GLY A 98 3.39 2.37 -3.74
C GLY A 98 2.90 3.38 -2.71
N GLU A 99 1.64 3.82 -2.80
CA GLU A 99 1.00 4.69 -1.81
C GLU A 99 0.96 4.05 -0.42
N ASP A 100 0.86 2.73 -0.37
CA ASP A 100 0.87 1.89 0.83
C ASP A 100 2.22 1.97 1.56
N VAL A 101 3.32 1.80 0.82
CA VAL A 101 4.69 1.90 1.35
C VAL A 101 5.01 3.34 1.77
N ASP A 102 4.62 4.33 0.97
CA ASP A 102 4.79 5.76 1.30
C ASP A 102 4.08 6.11 2.60
N MET A 103 2.81 5.76 2.71
CA MET A 103 2.00 6.00 3.91
C MET A 103 2.58 5.30 5.13
N TRP A 104 2.98 4.04 4.99
CA TRP A 104 3.60 3.28 6.07
C TRP A 104 4.89 3.95 6.59
N LEU A 105 5.76 4.43 5.70
CA LEU A 105 7.01 5.10 6.08
C LEU A 105 6.75 6.47 6.72
N LYS A 106 5.71 7.20 6.30
CA LYS A 106 5.27 8.44 6.96
C LYS A 106 4.80 8.18 8.38
N LEU A 107 3.83 7.28 8.55
CA LEU A 107 3.22 7.00 9.84
C LEU A 107 4.20 6.39 10.84
N LYS A 108 5.16 5.59 10.36
CA LYS A 108 6.23 5.02 11.21
C LYS A 108 7.07 6.09 11.92
N LYS A 109 7.13 7.32 11.40
CA LYS A 109 7.89 8.41 12.03
C LYS A 109 7.15 9.05 13.20
N ILE A 110 5.82 8.99 13.21
CA ILE A 110 5.00 9.77 14.15
C ILE A 110 4.29 8.90 15.20
N GLY A 111 4.28 7.57 15.01
CA GLY A 111 3.63 6.71 15.99
C GLY A 111 3.87 5.22 15.81
N LYS A 112 3.15 4.48 16.65
CA LYS A 112 3.22 3.04 16.79
C LYS A 112 2.35 2.35 15.74
N ILE A 113 2.93 1.31 15.16
CA ILE A 113 2.28 0.44 14.17
C ILE A 113 2.04 -0.93 14.82
N VAL A 114 0.82 -1.43 14.77
CA VAL A 114 0.43 -2.69 15.44
C VAL A 114 -0.05 -3.74 14.45
N ARG A 115 0.44 -4.97 14.60
CA ARG A 115 -0.10 -6.15 13.91
C ARG A 115 -1.11 -6.84 14.81
N VAL A 116 -2.28 -7.18 14.27
CA VAL A 116 -3.33 -7.85 15.03
C VAL A 116 -3.50 -9.31 14.64
N LYS A 117 -3.90 -10.12 15.62
CA LYS A 117 -4.23 -11.55 15.43
C LYS A 117 -5.66 -11.73 14.91
N THR A 118 -5.95 -11.09 13.79
CA THR A 118 -7.13 -11.27 12.94
C THR A 118 -6.71 -11.14 11.48
N GLY A 119 -7.53 -11.60 10.55
CA GLY A 119 -7.15 -11.65 9.15
C GLY A 119 -8.31 -11.63 8.18
N ILE A 120 -7.93 -11.52 6.92
CA ILE A 120 -8.84 -11.51 5.78
C ILE A 120 -8.49 -12.62 4.80
N LEU A 121 -9.51 -13.08 4.08
CA LEU A 121 -9.36 -13.87 2.86
C LEU A 121 -9.28 -12.91 1.67
N HIS A 122 -8.22 -12.99 0.90
CA HIS A 122 -8.04 -12.25 -0.36
C HIS A 122 -8.33 -13.20 -1.53
N ILE A 123 -9.32 -12.84 -2.35
CA ILE A 123 -9.86 -13.66 -3.43
C ILE A 123 -9.57 -12.96 -4.75
N HIS A 124 -8.44 -13.29 -5.38
CA HIS A 124 -7.99 -12.60 -6.58
C HIS A 124 -7.80 -13.58 -7.76
N PRO A 125 -8.93 -14.13 -8.28
CA PRO A 125 -8.89 -15.20 -9.26
C PRO A 125 -8.17 -14.75 -10.53
N ASN A 126 -7.37 -15.64 -11.10
CA ASN A 126 -6.62 -15.42 -12.35
C ASN A 126 -5.51 -14.36 -12.29
N TYR A 127 -5.07 -13.93 -11.10
CA TYR A 127 -3.96 -13.00 -10.98
C TYR A 127 -2.62 -13.63 -11.37
N LYS A 128 -2.06 -13.17 -12.49
CA LYS A 128 -0.76 -13.64 -12.98
C LYS A 128 0.44 -12.99 -12.25
N GLY A 129 0.19 -12.11 -11.28
CA GLY A 129 1.26 -11.46 -10.51
C GLY A 129 2.29 -10.74 -11.36
N ASN A 130 3.55 -10.77 -10.91
CA ASN A 130 4.69 -10.15 -11.60
C ASN A 130 5.16 -10.90 -12.86
N LYS A 131 4.40 -11.88 -13.33
CA LYS A 131 4.81 -12.71 -14.46
C LYS A 131 4.70 -11.97 -15.80
N THR A 132 3.96 -10.87 -15.87
CA THR A 132 3.81 -10.10 -17.11
C THR A 132 4.84 -8.97 -17.23
N ILE A 133 5.15 -8.57 -18.46
CA ILE A 133 6.07 -7.46 -18.74
C ILE A 133 5.48 -6.14 -18.21
N GLU A 134 4.18 -5.93 -18.37
CA GLU A 134 3.46 -4.73 -17.90
C GLU A 134 3.55 -4.61 -16.38
N LYS A 135 3.38 -5.71 -15.65
CA LYS A 135 3.51 -5.68 -14.18
C LYS A 135 4.95 -5.36 -13.76
N ARG A 136 5.96 -5.88 -14.47
CA ARG A 136 7.37 -5.51 -14.23
C ARG A 136 7.62 -4.03 -14.49
N ARG A 137 7.10 -3.48 -15.58
CA ARG A 137 7.18 -2.04 -15.92
C ARG A 137 6.51 -1.18 -14.85
N GLN A 138 5.31 -1.55 -14.43
CA GLN A 138 4.58 -0.90 -13.35
C GLN A 138 5.40 -0.88 -12.06
N ASN A 139 5.91 -2.05 -11.63
CA ASN A 139 6.72 -2.15 -10.42
C ASN A 139 8.04 -1.37 -10.52
N GLY A 140 8.66 -1.33 -11.70
CA GLY A 140 9.85 -0.51 -11.96
C GLY A 140 9.54 0.96 -11.67
N SER A 141 8.47 1.46 -12.28
CA SER A 141 8.01 2.84 -12.08
C SER A 141 7.67 3.17 -10.63
N ILE A 142 6.94 2.29 -9.92
CA ILE A 142 6.61 2.46 -8.49
C ILE A 142 7.87 2.56 -7.64
N ASN A 143 8.81 1.63 -7.82
CA ASN A 143 10.01 1.58 -6.99
C ASN A 143 11.00 2.70 -7.34
N GLY A 144 11.02 3.19 -8.58
CA GLY A 144 11.79 4.37 -8.98
C GLY A 144 11.33 5.61 -8.21
N ALA A 145 10.03 5.87 -8.20
CA ALA A 145 9.43 6.96 -7.43
C ALA A 145 9.66 6.81 -5.92
N LEU A 146 9.43 5.61 -5.36
CA LEU A 146 9.69 5.34 -3.94
C LEU A 146 11.17 5.55 -3.58
N THR A 147 12.11 5.11 -4.41
CA THR A 147 13.53 5.30 -4.15
C THR A 147 13.91 6.77 -4.23
N LYS A 148 13.32 7.56 -5.14
CA LYS A 148 13.55 9.00 -5.21
C LYS A 148 13.11 9.72 -3.95
N ILE A 149 11.94 9.35 -3.39
CA ILE A 149 11.38 10.00 -2.20
C ILE A 149 12.09 9.53 -0.92
N TRP A 150 12.31 8.22 -0.79
CA TRP A 150 12.72 7.61 0.48
C TRP A 150 14.16 7.13 0.53
N GLY A 151 14.83 6.99 -0.63
CA GLY A 151 16.19 6.46 -0.73
C GLY A 151 16.33 5.14 0.04
N ILE A 152 17.38 5.05 0.85
CA ILE A 152 17.70 3.87 1.68
C ILE A 152 16.65 3.58 2.76
N ARG A 153 15.76 4.54 3.09
CA ARG A 153 14.67 4.32 4.06
C ARG A 153 13.57 3.44 3.47
N ASN A 154 13.46 3.35 2.14
CA ASN A 154 12.61 2.34 1.51
C ASN A 154 13.30 0.98 1.63
N PRO A 155 12.79 0.03 2.42
CA PRO A 155 13.46 -1.26 2.62
C PRO A 155 13.56 -2.13 1.35
N LYS A 156 12.85 -1.78 0.29
CA LYS A 156 12.97 -2.44 -1.03
C LYS A 156 14.06 -1.80 -1.92
N TRP A 157 14.80 -0.79 -1.45
CA TRP A 157 15.75 -0.03 -2.29
C TRP A 157 16.78 -0.95 -2.98
N PHE A 158 17.45 -1.81 -2.22
CA PHE A 158 18.50 -2.68 -2.76
C PHE A 158 17.95 -3.68 -3.78
N LYS A 159 16.84 -4.36 -3.43
CA LYS A 159 16.15 -5.27 -4.35
C LYS A 159 15.70 -4.55 -5.63
N SER A 160 15.28 -3.29 -5.53
CA SER A 160 14.85 -2.50 -6.68
C SER A 160 16.02 -2.19 -7.62
N ILE A 161 17.19 -1.85 -7.08
CA ILE A 161 18.41 -1.66 -7.86
C ILE A 161 18.81 -2.96 -8.55
N LEU A 162 18.82 -4.09 -7.82
CA LEU A 162 19.13 -5.40 -8.39
C LEU A 162 18.19 -5.75 -9.55
N LEU A 163 16.89 -5.49 -9.41
CA LEU A 163 15.91 -5.74 -10.48
C LEU A 163 16.12 -4.85 -11.72
N CYS A 164 16.75 -3.68 -11.59
CA CYS A 164 17.13 -2.86 -12.73
C CYS A 164 18.18 -3.57 -13.61
N PHE A 165 19.12 -4.29 -13.00
CA PHE A 165 20.13 -5.07 -13.73
C PHE A 165 19.57 -6.37 -14.31
N ILE A 166 18.67 -7.05 -13.58
CA ILE A 166 18.06 -8.30 -14.06
C ILE A 166 17.08 -8.04 -15.21
N PHE A 167 16.34 -6.92 -15.18
CA PHE A 167 15.32 -6.60 -16.16
C PHE A 167 15.45 -5.17 -16.71
N PRO A 168 16.55 -4.85 -17.43
CA PRO A 168 16.88 -3.47 -17.80
C PRO A 168 15.82 -2.81 -18.68
N PHE A 169 15.29 -3.53 -19.67
CA PHE A 169 14.36 -2.95 -20.65
C PHE A 169 12.89 -2.84 -20.17
N SER A 170 12.52 -3.55 -19.09
CA SER A 170 11.16 -3.52 -18.55
C SER A 170 11.11 -2.83 -17.20
N TYR A 171 11.76 -3.38 -16.18
CA TYR A 171 11.80 -2.79 -14.84
C TYR A 171 12.75 -1.58 -14.79
N GLY A 172 14.01 -1.75 -15.22
CA GLY A 172 15.05 -0.72 -15.09
C GLY A 172 14.72 0.57 -15.83
N LYS A 173 14.25 0.48 -17.08
CA LYS A 173 13.84 1.63 -17.89
C LYS A 173 12.76 2.47 -17.20
N GLU A 174 11.71 1.84 -16.67
CA GLU A 174 10.63 2.56 -16.01
C GLU A 174 11.04 3.05 -14.61
N TYR A 175 11.92 2.32 -13.93
CA TYR A 175 12.52 2.75 -12.67
C TYR A 175 13.29 4.05 -12.82
N ILE A 176 14.21 4.14 -13.79
CA ILE A 176 15.04 5.34 -14.01
C ILE A 176 14.15 6.54 -14.36
N LYS A 177 13.17 6.36 -15.25
CA LYS A 177 12.21 7.41 -15.61
C LYS A 177 11.45 7.95 -14.39
N ALA A 178 10.93 7.06 -13.55
CA ALA A 178 10.21 7.46 -12.34
C ALA A 178 11.13 8.07 -11.28
N TYR A 179 12.36 7.58 -11.16
CA TYR A 179 13.36 8.13 -10.25
C TYR A 179 13.74 9.56 -10.62
N ILE A 180 13.98 9.83 -11.91
CA ILE A 180 14.31 11.18 -12.41
C ILE A 180 13.13 12.13 -12.24
N SER A 181 11.93 11.70 -12.66
CA SER A 181 10.73 12.55 -12.59
C SER A 181 10.16 12.72 -11.18
N GLY A 182 10.57 11.89 -10.22
CA GLY A 182 10.05 11.89 -8.84
C GLY A 182 8.60 11.42 -8.70
N LYS A 183 8.02 10.85 -9.76
CA LYS A 183 6.65 10.34 -9.74
C LYS A 183 6.51 9.05 -10.55
N GLN A 184 5.43 8.30 -10.31
CA GLN A 184 5.10 7.17 -11.15
C GLN A 184 4.84 7.65 -12.60
N THR A 185 5.39 6.93 -13.57
CA THR A 185 5.37 7.27 -15.02
C THR A 185 4.68 6.21 -15.88
N TYR A 186 4.48 5.01 -15.35
CA TYR A 186 3.86 3.91 -16.09
C TYR A 186 2.58 3.43 -15.40
N ARG A 187 1.48 3.46 -16.17
CA ARG A 187 0.18 2.87 -15.83
C ARG A 187 -0.06 1.67 -16.74
N ARG A 188 -0.33 0.50 -16.15
CA ARG A 188 -0.82 -0.64 -16.91
C ARG A 188 -2.22 -0.29 -17.45
N LYS A 189 -2.45 -0.55 -18.74
CA LYS A 189 -3.80 -0.51 -19.32
C LYS A 189 -4.55 -1.74 -18.79
N GLU A 190 -5.72 -1.49 -18.20
CA GLU A 190 -6.64 -2.53 -17.73
C GLU A 190 -7.18 -3.35 -18.91
#